data_AF-A0A0D3ID21-F1
#
_entry.id   AF-A0A0D3ID21-F1
#
_cell.length_a   1.000
_cell.length_b   1.000
_cell.length_c   1.000
_cell.angle_alpha   90.00
_cell.angle_beta   90.00
_cell.angle_gamma   90.00
#
_symmetry.space_group_name_H-M   'P 1'
#
loop_
_entity.id
_entity.type
_entity.pdbx_description
1 polymer ?
#
loop_
_entity_poly.entity_id
_entity_poly.type
_entity_poly.pdbx_seq_one_letter_code
_entity_poly.pdbx_strand_id
1 'polypeptide(L)' 'MCSGRRFGYLQVSTIWSILLRDFELQMTTPLPKPAYNDMVVGPDAPIMMRYKRKVFLAPEEIAARQA' A
#
# COMPACT_ATOMS: atom_id res chain seq x y z
N MET A 1 6.09 0.14 25.48
CA MET A 1 6.88 0.73 24.37
C MET A 1 7.05 -0.37 23.31
N CYS A 2 6.76 -0.12 22.02
CA CYS A 2 6.87 -1.15 20.98
C CYS A 2 8.26 -1.11 20.33
N SER A 3 9.04 -2.20 20.44
CA SER A 3 10.38 -2.32 19.86
C SER A 3 10.37 -2.16 18.33
N GLY A 4 9.29 -2.58 17.68
CA GLY A 4 9.10 -2.46 16.24
C GLY A 4 8.72 -1.06 15.76
N ARG A 5 8.60 -0.04 16.63
CA ARG A 5 8.12 1.30 16.24
C ARG A 5 8.90 1.87 15.05
N ARG A 6 10.23 1.88 15.11
CA ARG A 6 11.07 2.44 14.05
C ARG A 6 10.94 1.65 12.75
N PHE A 7 10.90 0.32 12.85
CA PHE A 7 10.71 -0.55 11.71
C PHE A 7 9.34 -0.35 11.04
N GLY A 8 8.26 -0.24 11.83
CA GLY A 8 6.92 0.04 11.31
C GLY A 8 6.83 1.37 10.57
N TYR A 9 7.45 2.43 11.09
CA TYR A 9 7.53 3.71 10.38
C TYR A 9 8.29 3.58 9.06
N LEU A 10 9.43 2.88 9.04
CA LEU A 10 10.19 2.65 7.82
C LEU A 10 9.35 1.88 6.79
N GLN A 11 8.76 0.76 7.18
CA GLN A 11 7.98 -0.08 6.28
C GLN A 11 6.80 0.67 5.65
N VAL A 12 5.99 1.35 6.46
CA VAL A 12 4.80 2.08 5.97
C VAL A 12 5.22 3.24 5.07
N SER A 13 6.22 4.04 5.47
CA SER A 13 6.66 5.18 4.67
C SER A 13 7.31 4.77 3.34
N THR A 14 8.13 3.71 3.32
CA THR A 14 8.74 3.19 2.10
C THR A 14 7.68 2.67 1.13
N ILE A 15 6.73 1.85 1.61
CA ILE A 15 5.66 1.32 0.76
C ILE A 15 4.83 2.47 0.15
N TRP A 16 4.39 3.42 0.98
CA TRP A 16 3.62 4.57 0.50
C TRP A 16 4.39 5.44 -0.49
N SER A 17 5.69 5.67 -0.24
CA SER A 17 6.53 6.48 -1.13
C SER A 17 6.64 5.86 -2.52
N ILE A 18 6.83 4.54 -2.61
CA ILE A 18 6.92 3.83 -3.89
C ILE A 18 5.56 3.83 -4.60
N LEU A 19 4.48 3.52 -3.88
CA LEU A 19 3.13 3.46 -4.46
C LEU A 19 2.70 4.81 -5.03
N LEU A 20 2.88 5.90 -4.27
CA LEU A 20 2.49 7.25 -4.72
C LEU A 20 3.39 7.81 -5.83
N ARG A 21 4.66 7.39 -5.87
CA ARG A 21 5.58 7.77 -6.95
C ARG A 21 5.20 7.10 -8.27
N ASP A 22 4.89 5.80 -8.23
CA ASP A 22 4.78 4.99 -9.44
C ASP A 22 3.33 4.83 -9.94
N PHE A 23 2.34 5.03 -9.07
CA PHE A 23 0.92 4.82 -9.37
C PHE A 23 0.02 6.01 -9.02
N GLU A 24 -1.03 6.18 -9.81
CA GLU A 24 -2.25 6.91 -9.45
C GLU A 24 -3.21 5.92 -8.81
N LEU A 25 -3.69 6.23 -7.61
CA LEU A 25 -4.56 5.36 -6.81
C LEU A 25 -5.91 6.05 -6.63
N GLN A 26 -7.00 5.31 -6.83
CA GLN A 26 -8.36 5.78 -6.61
C GLN A 26 -9.14 4.73 -5.82
N MET A 27 -9.79 5.12 -4.72
CA MET A 27 -10.70 4.22 -4.01
C MET A 27 -11.96 3.99 -4.86
N THR A 28 -12.37 2.73 -4.98
CA THR A 28 -13.61 2.36 -5.67
C THR A 28 -14.75 2.04 -4.69
N THR A 29 -14.40 1.72 -3.44
CA THR A 29 -15.34 1.53 -2.33
C THR A 29 -15.32 2.75 -1.39
N PRO A 30 -16.39 3.01 -0.62
CA PRO A 30 -16.35 4.02 0.44
C PRO A 30 -15.32 3.64 1.52
N LEU A 31 -15.00 4.59 2.40
CA LEU A 31 -14.09 4.34 3.52
C LEU A 31 -14.68 3.23 4.43
N PRO A 32 -13.95 2.11 4.63
CA PRO A 32 -14.45 0.97 5.41
C PRO A 32 -14.52 1.30 6.91
N LYS A 33 -15.45 0.65 7.60
CA LYS A 33 -15.54 0.70 9.07
C LYS A 33 -14.51 -0.25 9.70
N PRO A 34 -14.09 -0.06 10.95
CA PRO A 34 -13.23 -1.02 11.65
C PRO A 34 -13.94 -2.35 11.92
N ALA A 35 -13.27 -3.47 11.69
CA ALA A 35 -13.72 -4.82 12.01
C ALA A 35 -13.30 -5.20 13.44
N TYR A 36 -14.19 -4.98 14.42
CA TYR A 36 -13.93 -5.26 15.84
C TYR A 36 -14.00 -6.74 16.24
N ASN A 37 -14.33 -7.63 15.28
CA ASN A 37 -14.42 -9.06 15.53
C ASN A 37 -13.05 -9.77 15.43
N ASP A 38 -12.01 -9.06 14.96
CA ASP A 38 -10.68 -9.62 14.74
C ASP A 38 -9.72 -9.34 15.91
N MET A 39 -8.74 -10.24 16.11
CA MET A 39 -7.67 -10.09 17.11
C MET A 39 -6.79 -8.87 16.85
N VAL A 40 -6.67 -8.45 15.59
CA VAL A 40 -6.02 -7.20 15.18
C VAL A 40 -7.03 -6.44 14.34
N VAL A 41 -7.54 -5.35 14.89
CA VAL A 41 -8.61 -4.56 14.26
C VAL A 41 -8.11 -3.93 12.96
N GLY A 42 -8.62 -4.45 11.84
CA GLY A 42 -8.42 -3.90 10.51
C GLY A 42 -9.68 -3.21 9.98
N PRO A 43 -9.62 -2.68 8.75
CA PRO A 43 -10.82 -2.26 8.01
C PRO A 43 -11.66 -3.47 7.54
N ASP A 44 -12.98 -3.32 7.56
CA ASP A 44 -13.94 -4.33 7.11
C ASP A 44 -13.89 -4.50 5.58
N ALA A 45 -13.94 -5.75 5.12
CA ALA A 45 -13.80 -6.11 3.70
C ALA A 45 -15.15 -6.01 2.96
N PRO A 46 -15.18 -5.72 1.64
CA PRO A 46 -14.06 -5.56 0.72
C PRO A 46 -13.52 -4.13 0.62
N ILE A 47 -12.21 -4.01 0.37
CA ILE A 47 -11.52 -2.72 0.21
C ILE A 47 -10.86 -2.73 -1.16
N MET A 48 -11.44 -1.98 -2.09
CA MET A 48 -11.00 -2.01 -3.47
C MET A 48 -10.42 -0.65 -3.88
N MET A 49 -9.29 -0.71 -4.59
CA MET A 49 -8.67 0.45 -5.21
C MET A 49 -8.39 0.17 -6.69
N ARG A 50 -8.63 1.17 -7.52
CA ARG A 50 -8.14 1.21 -8.90
C ARG A 50 -6.76 1.85 -8.90
N TYR A 51 -5.83 1.26 -9.64
CA TYR A 51 -4.51 1.82 -9.84
C TYR A 51 -4.18 1.98 -11.32
N LYS A 52 -3.45 3.04 -11.66
CA LYS A 52 -2.87 3.27 -12.98
C LYS A 52 -1.41 3.64 -12.80
N ARG A 53 -0.50 3.00 -13.55
CA ARG A 53 0.92 3.35 -13.49
C ARG A 53 1.17 4.69 -14.18
N LYS A 54 1.95 5.57 -13.55
CA LYS A 54 2.23 6.92 -14.07
C LYS A 54 3.21 6.90 -15.26
N VAL A 55 4.25 6.07 -15.16
CA VAL A 55 5.26 5.90 -16.20
C VAL A 55 5.20 4.47 -16.72
N PHE A 56 5.14 4.32 -18.04
CA PHE A 56 5.31 3.02 -18.68
C PHE A 56 6.79 2.64 -18.58
N LEU A 57 7.12 1.71 -17.68
CA LEU A 57 8.47 1.16 -17.62
C LEU A 57 8.52 -0.07 -18.51
N ALA A 58 9.53 -0.14 -19.38
CA ALA A 58 9.78 -1.28 -20.23
C ALA A 58 10.02 -2.55 -19.38
N PRO A 59 9.75 -3.76 -19.90
CA PRO A 59 9.93 -5.01 -19.16
C PRO A 59 11.33 -5.15 -18.54
N GLU A 60 12.35 -4.66 -19.24
CA GLU A 60 13.75 -4.67 -18.81
C GLU A 60 13.99 -3.80 -17.57
N GLU A 61 13.35 -2.62 -17.51
CA GLU A 61 13.44 -1.69 -16.38
C GLU A 61 12.70 -2.21 -15.14
N ILE A 62 11.68 -3.06 -15.33
CA ILE A 62 10.98 -3.74 -14.24
C ILE A 62 11.90 -4.81 -13.64
N ALA A 63 12.54 -5.62 -14.49
CA ALA A 63 13.47 -6.66 -14.05
C ALA A 63 14.69 -6.07 -13.31
N ALA A 64 15.22 -4.94 -13.79
CA ALA A 64 16.36 -4.27 -13.16
C ALA A 64 16.06 -3.71 -11.76
N ARG A 65 14.79 -3.46 -11.41
CA ARG A 65 14.38 -2.96 -10.08
C ARG A 65 14.10 -4.07 -9.06
N GLN A 66 14.09 -5.33 -9.50
CA GLN A 66 13.83 -6.50 -8.64
C GLN A 66 15.11 -7.17 -8.11
N ALA A 67 16.28 -6.76 -8.62
CA ALA A 67 17.60 -7.20 -8.18
C ALA A 67 18.19 -6.24 -7.12
#